data_AF-A0A944IRU8-F1
#
_entry.id   AF-A0A944IRU8-F1
#
_cell.length_a   1.000
_cell.length_b   1.000
_cell.length_c   1.000
_cell.angle_alpha   90.00
_cell.angle_beta   90.00
_cell.angle_gamma   90.00
#
_symmetry.space_group_name_H-M   'P 1'
#
loop_
_entity.id
_entity.type
_entity.pdbx_description
1 polymer ?
#
loop_
_entity_poly.entity_id
_entity_poly.type
_entity_poly.pdbx_seq_one_letter_code
_entity_poly.pdbx_strand_id
1 'polypeptide(L)'
;MTSQTEWPAGVIARYLTKAAEITGDHQATVDVKQVRDETTATCRGCERDISRYLNYMTEGVKRDAQKHSETCRAIPRPTPAAGSTR
;
A
#
# COMPACT_ATOMS: atom_id res chain seq x y z
N MET A 1 19.98 -3.65 12.27
CA MET A 1 19.14 -2.45 12.41
C MET A 1 18.18 -2.43 11.24
N THR A 2 16.89 -2.67 11.46
CA THR A 2 15.88 -2.57 10.41
C THR A 2 15.59 -1.09 10.18
N SER A 3 16.06 -0.54 9.07
CA SER A 3 15.72 0.83 8.65
C SER A 3 14.22 0.89 8.41
N GLN A 4 13.45 1.37 9.39
CA GLN A 4 12.05 1.71 9.20
C GLN A 4 12.01 2.90 8.25
N THR A 5 11.62 2.66 6.99
CA THR A 5 11.38 3.73 6.03
C THR A 5 10.32 4.66 6.62
N GLU A 6 10.59 5.97 6.65
CA GLU A 6 9.60 6.95 7.05
C GLU A 6 8.31 6.74 6.23
N TRP A 7 7.18 6.85 6.90
CA TRP A 7 5.90 6.68 6.24
C TRP A 7 5.67 7.86 5.29
N PRO A 8 5.17 7.63 4.06
CA PRO A 8 4.84 8.73 3.17
C PRO A 8 3.84 9.69 3.81
N ALA A 9 3.94 10.97 3.44
CA ALA A 9 3.04 12.00 3.97
C ALA A 9 1.56 11.62 3.82
N GLY A 10 0.80 11.82 4.89
CA GLY A 10 -0.65 11.54 4.95
C GLY A 10 -1.02 10.06 5.06
N VAL A 11 -0.06 9.14 5.11
CA VAL A 11 -0.34 7.71 5.37
C VAL A 11 -0.65 7.52 6.86
N ILE A 12 -1.86 7.00 7.14
CA ILE A 12 -2.37 6.77 8.51
C ILE A 12 -2.43 5.28 8.87
N ALA A 13 -2.32 4.38 7.89
CA ALA A 13 -2.11 2.94 8.09
C ALA A 13 -1.35 2.35 6.90
N ARG A 14 -0.57 1.30 7.13
CA ARG A 14 0.16 0.56 6.11
C ARG A 14 0.13 -0.92 6.46
N TYR A 15 -0.25 -1.76 5.49
CA TYR A 15 -0.33 -3.20 5.65
C TYR A 15 0.62 -3.90 4.68
N LEU A 16 1.40 -4.86 5.17
CA LEU A 16 2.18 -5.75 4.32
C LEU A 16 1.24 -6.68 3.56
N THR A 17 1.52 -6.91 2.28
CA THR A 17 0.77 -7.87 1.48
C THR A 17 1.29 -9.30 1.66
N LYS A 18 0.50 -10.30 1.27
CA LYS A 18 0.97 -11.68 1.20
C LYS A 18 2.18 -11.84 0.26
N ALA A 19 2.26 -11.04 -0.81
CA ALA A 19 3.44 -10.97 -1.67
C ALA A 19 4.69 -10.51 -0.90
N ALA A 20 4.58 -9.52 -0.02
CA ALA A 20 5.70 -9.05 0.80
C ALA A 20 6.22 -10.17 1.72
N GLU A 21 5.33 -10.93 2.34
CA GLU A 21 5.72 -12.07 3.19
C GLU A 21 6.44 -13.17 2.39
N ILE A 22 5.95 -13.48 1.18
CA ILE A 22 6.50 -14.55 0.33
C ILE A 22 7.87 -14.15 -0.22
N THR A 23 8.04 -12.89 -0.62
CA THR A 23 9.23 -12.43 -1.35
C THR A 23 10.26 -11.74 -0.47
N GLY A 24 9.87 -11.30 0.73
CA GLY A 24 10.67 -10.39 1.56
C GLY A 24 10.67 -8.94 1.06
N ASP A 25 9.96 -8.61 -0.03
CA ASP A 25 9.85 -7.24 -0.53
C ASP A 25 8.83 -6.45 0.28
N HIS A 26 9.33 -5.72 1.29
CA HIS A 26 8.51 -4.86 2.14
C HIS A 26 7.98 -3.60 1.43
N GLN A 27 8.23 -3.40 0.12
CA GLN A 27 7.56 -2.36 -0.67
C GLN A 27 6.18 -2.82 -1.17
N ALA A 28 5.91 -4.13 -1.18
CA ALA A 28 4.60 -4.70 -1.54
C ALA A 28 3.56 -4.47 -0.43
N THR A 29 3.04 -3.25 -0.35
CA THR A 29 2.18 -2.76 0.73
C THR A 29 0.83 -2.26 0.24
N VAL A 30 -0.13 -2.15 1.16
CA VAL A 30 -1.33 -1.33 0.99
C VAL A 30 -1.20 -0.11 1.89
N ASP A 31 -1.16 1.06 1.28
CA ASP A 31 -1.07 2.35 1.98
C ASP A 31 -2.48 2.94 2.14
N VAL A 32 -2.85 3.27 3.36
CA VAL A 32 -4.07 4.03 3.67
C VAL A 32 -3.70 5.48 3.92
N LYS A 33 -4.26 6.39 3.12
CA LYS A 33 -4.03 7.82 3.22
C LYS A 33 -5.29 8.54 3.66
N GLN A 34 -5.13 9.59 4.46
CA GLN A 34 -6.21 10.51 4.79
C GLN A 34 -5.90 11.89 4.20
N VAL A 35 -6.82 12.39 3.38
CA VAL A 35 -6.74 13.71 2.76
C VAL A 35 -8.04 14.44 3.04
N ARG A 36 -7.97 15.45 3.91
CA ARG A 36 -9.16 16.14 4.46
C ARG A 36 -10.12 15.11 5.08
N ASP A 37 -11.35 15.04 4.56
CA ASP A 37 -12.41 14.16 5.04
C ASP A 37 -12.49 12.82 4.27
N GLU A 38 -11.58 12.61 3.31
CA GLU A 38 -11.54 11.38 2.52
C GLU A 38 -10.38 10.48 2.97
N THR A 39 -10.66 9.18 3.06
CA THR A 39 -9.68 8.14 3.30
C THR A 39 -9.57 7.27 2.05
N THR A 40 -8.35 7.11 1.53
CA THR A 40 -8.09 6.25 0.37
C THR A 40 -7.13 5.12 0.74
N ALA A 41 -7.22 4.00 0.05
CA ALA A 41 -6.30 2.89 0.19
C ALA A 41 -5.76 2.45 -1.17
N THR A 42 -4.44 2.36 -1.31
CA THR A 42 -3.79 1.97 -2.57
C THR A 42 -2.85 0.80 -2.33
N CYS A 43 -3.05 -0.29 -3.08
CA CYS A 43 -2.10 -1.40 -3.10
C CYS A 43 -0.95 -1.12 -4.07
N ARG A 44 0.29 -1.09 -3.58
CA ARG A 44 1.50 -0.93 -4.40
C ARG A 44 1.85 -2.17 -5.23
N GLY A 45 1.36 -3.34 -4.82
CA GLY A 45 1.58 -4.60 -5.54
C GLY A 45 0.74 -4.69 -6.81
N CYS A 46 -0.58 -4.48 -6.70
CA CYS A 46 -1.51 -4.61 -7.83
C CYS A 46 -2.02 -3.28 -8.41
N GLU A 47 -1.54 -2.15 -7.89
CA GLU A 47 -1.89 -0.78 -8.33
C GLU A 47 -3.39 -0.44 -8.20
N ARG A 48 -4.15 -1.23 -7.43
CA ARG A 48 -5.59 -1.03 -7.25
C ARG A 48 -5.90 -0.10 -6.08
N ASP A 49 -6.87 0.78 -6.31
CA ASP A 49 -7.57 1.53 -5.27
C ASP A 49 -8.60 0.61 -4.56
N ILE A 50 -8.47 0.48 -3.24
CA ILE A 50 -9.28 -0.41 -2.39
C ILE A 50 -10.45 0.34 -1.72
N SER A 51 -10.49 1.67 -1.80
CA SER A 51 -11.44 2.56 -1.10
C SER A 51 -12.77 2.80 -1.81
N ARG A 52 -13.09 2.04 -2.86
CA ARG A 52 -14.10 2.37 -3.91
C ARG A 52 -15.52 2.76 -3.43
N TYR A 53 -15.92 2.46 -2.19
CA TYR A 53 -17.24 2.79 -1.64
C TYR A 53 -17.26 3.26 -0.18
N LEU A 54 -16.11 3.30 0.48
CA LEU A 54 -16.01 3.58 1.93
C LEU A 54 -15.14 4.80 2.22
N ASN A 55 -14.83 5.63 1.23
CA ASN A 55 -13.89 6.73 1.34
C ASN A 55 -14.23 7.77 2.43
N TYR A 56 -15.49 7.86 2.90
CA TYR A 56 -15.89 8.70 4.05
C TYR A 56 -15.90 7.96 5.40
N MET A 57 -15.61 6.66 5.40
CA MET A 57 -15.55 5.80 6.58
C MET A 57 -14.13 5.25 6.73
N THR A 58 -13.26 5.98 7.43
CA THR A 58 -11.85 5.63 7.62
C THR A 58 -11.65 4.19 8.07
N GLU A 59 -12.43 3.72 9.04
CA GLU A 59 -12.34 2.34 9.54
C GLU A 59 -12.80 1.29 8.52
N GLY A 60 -13.77 1.65 7.65
CA GLY A 60 -14.16 0.82 6.51
C GLY A 60 -13.03 0.64 5.51
N VAL A 61 -12.34 1.73 5.16
CA VAL A 61 -11.18 1.71 4.25
C VAL A 61 -10.02 0.92 4.85
N LYS A 62 -9.72 1.09 6.14
CA LYS A 62 -8.68 0.30 6.83
C LYS A 62 -8.99 -1.19 6.81
N ARG A 63 -10.24 -1.59 7.09
CA ARG A 63 -10.67 -2.99 7.05
C ARG A 63 -10.51 -3.61 5.66
N ASP A 64 -10.93 -2.89 4.62
CA ASP A 64 -10.81 -3.39 3.24
C ASP A 64 -9.34 -3.44 2.78
N ALA A 65 -8.53 -2.46 3.19
CA ALA A 65 -7.09 -2.44 2.95
C ALA A 65 -6.38 -3.66 3.57
N GLN A 66 -6.69 -3.98 4.82
CA GLN A 66 -6.16 -5.17 5.50
C GLN A 66 -6.62 -6.46 4.81
N LYS A 67 -7.91 -6.60 4.53
CA LYS A 67 -8.45 -7.79 3.83
C LYS A 67 -7.78 -8.01 2.47
N HIS A 68 -7.52 -6.92 1.74
CA HIS A 68 -6.79 -7.01 0.49
C HIS A 68 -5.33 -7.42 0.71
N SER A 69 -4.64 -6.86 1.70
CA SER A 69 -3.23 -7.15 1.94
C SER A 69 -3.01 -8.63 2.30
N GLU A 70 -3.89 -9.23 3.09
CA GLU A 70 -3.83 -10.64 3.51
C GLU A 70 -3.86 -11.64 2.33
N THR A 71 -4.38 -11.22 1.17
CA THR A 71 -4.56 -12.10 0.00
C THR A 71 -3.80 -11.67 -1.24
N CYS A 72 -3.36 -10.40 -1.31
CA CYS A 72 -2.69 -9.86 -2.48
C CYS A 72 -1.32 -10.51 -2.68
N ARG A 73 -1.17 -11.18 -3.83
CA ARG A 73 0.08 -11.83 -4.28
C ARG A 73 0.78 -11.09 -5.41
N ALA A 74 0.31 -9.89 -5.76
CA ALA A 74 0.92 -9.07 -6.79
C ALA A 74 2.23 -8.45 -6.28
N ILE A 75 3.27 -8.55 -7.09
CA ILE A 75 4.58 -7.96 -6.80
C ILE A 75 4.59 -6.55 -7.41
N PRO A 76 5.12 -5.53 -6.71
CA PRO A 76 5.24 -4.18 -7.24
C PRO A 76 5.96 -4.17 -8.59
N ARG A 77 5.56 -3.24 -9.47
CA ARG A 77 6.34 -3.01 -10.70
C ARG A 77 7.78 -2.64 -10.32
N PRO A 78 8.79 -3.14 -11.05
CA PRO A 78 10.15 -2.67 -10.87
C PRO A 78 10.19 -1.17 -11.13
N THR A 79 10.61 -0.38 -10.15
CA THR A 79 10.96 1.01 -10.42
C THR A 79 12.12 0.99 -11.41
N PRO A 80 12.03 1.59 -12.61
CA PRO A 80 13.18 1.68 -13.49
C PRO A 80 14.30 2.35 -12.71
N ALA A 81 15.46 1.69 -12.62
CA ALA A 81 16.61 2.24 -11.93
C ALA A 81 16.88 3.64 -12.49
N ALA A 82 16.91 4.64 -11.62
CA ALA A 82 17.32 5.99 -11.98
C ALA A 82 18.75 5.92 -12.52
N GLY A 83 18.90 5.84 -13.85
CA GLY A 83 20.23 5.73 -14.47
C GLY A 83 20.36 4.93 -15.76
N SER A 84 19.29 4.56 -16.47
CA SER A 84 19.44 3.98 -17.83
C SER A 84 18.94 4.97 -18.89
N THR A 85 19.67 6.06 -19.05
CA THR A 85 19.65 6.84 -20.29
C THR A 85 20.80 6.29 -21.15
N ARG A 86 20.46 5.65 -22.27
CA ARG A 86 21.41 5.44 -23.37
C ARG A 86 21.49 6.70 -24.22
#